data_AF-A0A395N2Z9-F1
#
_entry.id   AF-A0A395N2Z9-F1
#
_cell.length_a   1.000
_cell.length_b   1.000
_cell.length_c   1.000
_cell.angle_alpha   90.00
_cell.angle_beta   90.00
_cell.angle_gamma   90.00
#
_symmetry.space_group_name_H-M   'P 1'
#
loop_
_entity.id
_entity.type
_entity.pdbx_description
1 polymer ?
#
loop_
_entity_poly.entity_id
_entity_poly.type
_entity_poly.pdbx_seq_one_letter_code
_entity_poly.pdbx_strand_id
1 'polypeptide(L)'
;MPFKSLELLRYFFQTGQNRSFSQEELRDRPTMVIHDPDVLRNVLLISSLHYAWNVGDLQLFESTFLFHKIETIRQVNFWLQNSKNKKDRMMCTNYINTLSFIECCLGNFDIADSHLNGLMLYLDSTRQSLDNDSIASKEVETEMIDRYIILVCNFVQSQKSRVDDFLRSHDTVASPFNSGDPLPLIHKWHHQEETGPAFRLRTVSLMPFFFAPTTWDRMPADIDARAIINALQQTTYLHGLRYRNELVDTVTNATWKVWKSGSAVKLFSAFIDGHMEIFSDVEQPSSDGIQDDEDRPILSSWSGLCVGVGMYLATVLGMSNRGLPPVTQLHYHTLNILKRDMEKGLRFLDKMKMTSPVLCQWVTRYLITRYVEEEQI
;
A
#
# COMPACT_ATOMS: atom_id res chain seq x y z
N MET A 1 -8.82 -21.70 -23.25
CA MET A 1 -8.62 -20.24 -23.10
C MET A 1 -7.20 -19.92 -23.51
N PRO A 2 -6.96 -18.97 -24.43
CA PRO A 2 -5.60 -18.54 -24.72
C PRO A 2 -4.92 -18.02 -23.44
N PHE A 3 -3.61 -18.25 -23.33
CA PHE A 3 -2.75 -17.78 -22.23
C PHE A 3 -3.10 -18.26 -20.81
N LYS A 4 -3.82 -19.38 -20.59
CA LYS A 4 -4.02 -19.99 -19.25
C LYS A 4 -4.58 -19.07 -18.14
N SER A 5 -5.21 -17.94 -18.48
CA SER A 5 -5.72 -16.96 -17.50
C SER A 5 -6.67 -17.57 -16.46
N LEU A 6 -7.53 -18.51 -16.86
CA LEU A 6 -8.44 -19.20 -15.94
C LEU A 6 -7.68 -20.12 -14.96
N GLU A 7 -6.62 -20.79 -15.41
CA GLU A 7 -5.81 -21.65 -14.54
C GLU A 7 -5.07 -20.81 -13.49
N LEU A 8 -4.51 -19.68 -13.91
CA LEU A 8 -3.89 -18.71 -13.00
C LEU A 8 -4.88 -18.18 -11.96
N LEU A 9 -6.07 -17.80 -12.39
CA LEU A 9 -7.11 -17.29 -11.50
C LEU A 9 -7.57 -18.36 -10.49
N ARG A 10 -7.74 -19.61 -10.94
CA ARG A 10 -8.06 -20.75 -10.06
C ARG A 10 -6.96 -20.99 -9.04
N TYR A 11 -5.70 -20.98 -9.48
CA TYR A 11 -4.54 -21.06 -8.59
C TYR A 11 -4.62 -19.98 -7.50
N PHE A 12 -4.76 -18.72 -7.91
CA PHE A 12 -4.76 -17.57 -6.99
C PHE A 12 -5.85 -17.67 -5.92
N PHE A 13 -7.09 -17.98 -6.31
CA PHE A 13 -8.19 -18.13 -5.35
C PHE A 13 -8.04 -19.36 -4.45
N GLN A 14 -7.52 -20.48 -4.95
CA GLN A 14 -7.30 -21.67 -4.13
C GLN A 14 -6.20 -21.46 -3.09
N THR A 15 -5.12 -20.77 -3.44
CA THR A 15 -4.02 -20.49 -2.52
C THR A 15 -4.35 -19.36 -1.53
N GLY A 16 -5.18 -18.39 -1.94
CA GLY A 16 -5.62 -17.27 -1.11
C GLY A 16 -6.70 -17.60 -0.07
N GLN A 17 -7.37 -18.76 -0.17
CA GLN A 17 -8.48 -19.16 0.72
C GLN A 17 -8.05 -19.68 2.10
N ASN A 18 -6.75 -19.68 2.43
CA ASN A 18 -6.29 -20.15 3.74
C ASN A 18 -6.56 -19.11 4.86
N ARG A 19 -7.77 -19.24 5.42
CA ARG A 19 -8.23 -18.98 6.81
C ARG A 19 -8.06 -17.57 7.38
N SER A 20 -9.12 -16.74 7.31
CA SER A 20 -9.37 -15.64 8.30
C SER A 20 -10.62 -14.78 8.04
N PHE A 21 -11.18 -14.75 6.83
CA PHE A 21 -12.42 -14.00 6.55
C PHE A 21 -13.67 -14.89 6.68
N SER A 22 -14.82 -14.25 6.90
CA SER A 22 -16.12 -14.94 6.90
C SER A 22 -16.30 -15.68 5.56
N GLN A 23 -16.89 -16.88 5.60
CA GLN A 23 -17.06 -17.71 4.41
C GLN A 23 -17.93 -17.05 3.32
N GLU A 24 -18.72 -16.04 3.68
CA GLU A 24 -19.63 -15.31 2.79
C GLU A 24 -18.91 -14.22 2.00
N GLU A 25 -18.07 -13.38 2.63
CA GLU A 25 -17.25 -12.36 1.94
C GLU A 25 -16.25 -12.99 0.94
N LEU A 26 -15.73 -14.17 1.25
CA LEU A 26 -14.84 -14.94 0.36
C LEU A 26 -15.58 -15.57 -0.83
N ARG A 27 -16.89 -15.79 -0.74
CA ARG A 27 -17.72 -16.40 -1.80
C ARG A 27 -18.07 -15.42 -2.91
N ASP A 28 -18.22 -14.14 -2.60
CA ASP A 28 -18.59 -13.12 -3.60
C ASP A 28 -17.39 -12.55 -4.38
N ARG A 29 -16.18 -12.78 -3.84
CA ARG A 29 -14.90 -12.33 -4.40
C ARG A 29 -14.64 -12.76 -5.85
N PRO A 30 -14.86 -14.04 -6.24
CA PRO A 30 -14.71 -14.46 -7.62
C PRO A 30 -15.78 -13.84 -8.51
N THR A 31 -17.02 -13.73 -8.03
CA THR A 31 -18.17 -13.21 -8.78
C THR A 31 -17.95 -11.76 -9.19
N MET A 32 -17.52 -10.91 -8.25
CA MET A 32 -17.23 -9.50 -8.51
C MET A 32 -16.10 -9.29 -9.53
N VAL A 33 -15.02 -10.04 -9.39
CA VAL A 33 -13.83 -9.93 -10.26
C VAL A 33 -14.12 -10.39 -11.68
N ILE A 34 -15.06 -11.32 -11.88
CA ILE A 34 -15.38 -11.90 -13.20
C ILE A 34 -16.28 -10.95 -14.04
N HIS A 35 -17.02 -10.03 -13.41
CA HIS A 35 -17.99 -9.19 -14.11
C HIS A 35 -17.45 -7.86 -14.68
N ASP A 36 -16.31 -7.36 -14.19
CA ASP A 36 -15.63 -6.19 -14.76
C ASP A 36 -14.28 -6.63 -15.40
N PRO A 37 -14.15 -6.51 -16.74
CA PRO A 37 -12.95 -6.99 -17.45
C PRO A 37 -11.69 -6.22 -17.07
N ASP A 38 -11.83 -4.97 -16.66
CA ASP A 38 -10.69 -4.14 -16.29
C ASP A 38 -10.20 -4.49 -14.88
N VAL A 39 -11.13 -4.72 -13.95
CA VAL A 39 -10.81 -5.28 -12.65
C VAL A 39 -10.15 -6.64 -12.77
N LEU A 40 -10.69 -7.53 -13.61
CA LEU A 40 -10.14 -8.87 -13.84
C LEU A 40 -8.68 -8.81 -14.29
N ARG A 41 -8.33 -7.86 -15.15
CA ARG A 41 -6.96 -7.70 -15.66
C ARG A 41 -5.98 -7.36 -14.55
N ASN A 42 -6.33 -6.43 -13.65
CA ASN A 42 -5.51 -6.15 -12.47
C ASN A 42 -5.38 -7.38 -11.56
N VAL A 43 -6.45 -8.14 -11.36
CA VAL A 43 -6.40 -9.38 -10.57
C VAL A 43 -5.47 -10.41 -11.20
N LEU A 44 -5.48 -10.58 -12.52
CA LEU A 44 -4.59 -11.51 -13.21
C LEU A 44 -3.12 -11.10 -13.12
N LEU A 45 -2.86 -9.79 -13.14
CA LEU A 45 -1.53 -9.25 -12.92
C LEU A 45 -1.03 -9.51 -11.48
N ILE A 46 -1.85 -9.26 -10.46
CA ILE A 46 -1.54 -9.58 -9.06
C ILE A 46 -1.42 -11.11 -8.86
N SER A 47 -2.25 -11.91 -9.53
CA SER A 47 -2.20 -13.37 -9.49
C SER A 47 -0.88 -13.91 -10.05
N SER A 48 -0.40 -13.32 -11.15
CA SER A 48 0.89 -13.66 -11.75
C SER A 48 2.04 -13.37 -10.78
N LEU A 49 1.97 -12.21 -10.11
CA LEU A 49 2.96 -11.85 -9.09
C LEU A 49 2.92 -12.81 -7.89
N HIS A 50 1.72 -13.15 -7.41
CA HIS A 50 1.56 -14.12 -6.34
C HIS A 50 2.17 -15.49 -6.71
N TYR A 51 1.96 -15.96 -7.95
CA TYR A 51 2.60 -17.17 -8.45
C TYR A 51 4.12 -17.03 -8.46
N ALA A 52 4.65 -15.94 -9.00
CA ALA A 52 6.08 -15.66 -9.09
C ALA A 52 6.76 -15.67 -7.71
N TRP A 53 6.13 -15.07 -6.71
CA TRP A 53 6.67 -15.05 -5.35
C TRP A 53 6.56 -16.40 -4.63
N ASN A 54 5.60 -17.25 -5.00
CA ASN A 54 5.43 -18.57 -4.43
C ASN A 54 6.43 -19.58 -5.04
N VAL A 55 6.58 -19.56 -6.36
CA VAL A 55 7.39 -20.55 -7.11
C VAL A 55 8.84 -20.09 -7.28
N GLY A 56 9.07 -18.78 -7.37
CA GLY A 56 10.38 -18.19 -7.64
C GLY A 56 10.65 -17.85 -9.10
N ASP A 57 9.67 -18.08 -9.98
CA ASP A 57 9.68 -17.68 -11.38
C ASP A 57 8.26 -17.52 -11.94
N LEU A 58 8.13 -16.93 -13.14
CA LEU A 58 6.86 -16.82 -13.83
C LEU A 58 6.52 -18.02 -14.73
N GLN A 59 7.55 -18.76 -15.20
CA GLN A 59 7.52 -19.85 -16.20
C GLN A 59 6.12 -20.19 -16.77
N LEU A 60 5.34 -20.98 -16.02
CA LEU A 60 4.05 -21.53 -16.42
C LEU A 60 3.04 -20.46 -16.89
N PHE A 61 3.09 -19.28 -16.28
CA PHE A 61 2.20 -18.15 -16.50
C PHE A 61 2.91 -16.92 -17.05
N GLU A 62 4.16 -17.03 -17.52
CA GLU A 62 4.91 -15.90 -18.09
C GLU A 62 4.18 -15.29 -19.30
N SER A 63 3.71 -16.14 -20.22
CA SER A 63 2.93 -15.68 -21.38
C SER A 63 1.60 -15.00 -20.97
N THR A 64 0.97 -15.49 -19.90
CA THR A 64 -0.24 -14.89 -19.30
C THR A 64 0.07 -13.50 -18.78
N PHE A 65 1.13 -13.39 -17.97
CA PHE A 65 1.58 -12.15 -17.37
C PHE A 65 1.91 -11.10 -18.43
N LEU A 66 2.74 -11.45 -19.41
CA LEU A 66 3.17 -10.54 -20.47
C LEU A 66 1.99 -10.06 -21.33
N PHE A 67 1.06 -10.97 -21.66
CA PHE A 67 -0.15 -10.61 -22.39
C PHE A 67 -0.96 -9.55 -21.64
N HIS A 68 -1.31 -9.80 -20.37
CA HIS A 68 -2.11 -8.85 -19.59
C HIS A 68 -1.37 -7.55 -19.30
N LYS A 69 -0.04 -7.59 -19.10
CA LYS A 69 0.78 -6.39 -18.91
C LYS A 69 0.74 -5.49 -20.15
N ILE A 70 0.92 -6.08 -21.34
CA ILE A 70 0.88 -5.33 -22.62
C ILE A 70 -0.51 -4.73 -22.84
N GLU A 71 -1.58 -5.50 -22.61
CA GLU A 71 -2.95 -5.01 -22.75
C GLU A 71 -3.26 -3.89 -21.74
N THR A 72 -2.80 -3.99 -20.50
CA THR A 72 -2.91 -2.92 -19.50
C THR A 72 -2.21 -1.65 -19.97
N ILE A 73 -0.97 -1.75 -20.49
CA ILE A 73 -0.22 -0.59 -21.01
C ILE A 73 -0.95 0.05 -22.20
N ARG A 74 -1.48 -0.75 -23.14
CA ARG A 74 -2.28 -0.26 -24.27
C ARG A 74 -3.51 0.50 -23.79
N GLN A 75 -4.21 -0.05 -22.81
CA GLN A 75 -5.42 0.57 -22.26
C GLN A 75 -5.10 1.87 -21.49
N VAL A 76 -4.02 1.91 -20.71
CA VAL A 76 -3.52 3.14 -20.08
C VAL A 76 -3.25 4.20 -21.15
N ASN A 77 -2.47 3.88 -22.18
CA ASN A 77 -2.15 4.84 -23.25
C ASN A 77 -3.41 5.37 -23.95
N PHE A 78 -4.41 4.50 -24.15
CA PHE A 78 -5.70 4.91 -24.68
C PHE A 78 -6.41 5.89 -23.74
N TRP A 79 -6.53 5.58 -22.44
CA TRP A 79 -7.21 6.43 -21.47
C TRP A 79 -6.50 7.74 -21.19
N LEU A 80 -5.16 7.78 -21.21
CA LEU A 80 -4.40 9.03 -21.07
C LEU A 80 -4.81 10.08 -22.11
N GLN A 81 -5.24 9.65 -23.30
CA GLN A 81 -5.64 10.53 -24.40
C GLN A 81 -7.17 10.66 -24.54
N ASN A 82 -7.93 9.65 -24.12
CA ASN A 82 -9.35 9.50 -24.46
C ASN A 82 -10.27 9.36 -23.25
N SER A 83 -9.80 9.55 -22.02
CA SER A 83 -10.67 9.47 -20.82
C SER A 83 -11.79 10.49 -20.90
N LYS A 84 -13.04 10.01 -20.95
CA LYS A 84 -14.23 10.88 -21.07
C LYS A 84 -15.01 10.95 -19.77
N ASN A 85 -14.94 9.91 -18.95
CA ASN A 85 -15.72 9.79 -17.73
C ASN A 85 -14.82 9.47 -16.52
N LYS A 86 -15.43 9.45 -15.34
CA LYS A 86 -14.76 9.14 -14.07
C LYS A 86 -14.20 7.72 -14.02
N LYS A 87 -15.00 6.73 -14.44
CA LYS A 87 -14.61 5.32 -14.46
C LYS A 87 -13.31 5.12 -15.25
N ASP A 88 -13.21 5.71 -16.44
CA ASP A 88 -11.99 5.67 -17.26
C ASP A 88 -10.79 6.19 -16.48
N ARG A 89 -10.95 7.33 -15.78
CA ARG A 89 -9.85 7.95 -15.02
C ARG A 89 -9.41 7.10 -13.85
N MET A 90 -10.36 6.60 -13.08
CA MET A 90 -10.11 5.73 -11.93
C MET A 90 -9.46 4.41 -12.36
N MET A 91 -9.95 3.77 -13.42
CA MET A 91 -9.33 2.54 -13.92
C MET A 91 -7.93 2.79 -14.50
N CYS A 92 -7.72 3.93 -15.17
CA CYS A 92 -6.40 4.36 -15.61
C CYS A 92 -5.43 4.51 -14.41
N THR A 93 -5.87 5.17 -13.34
CA THR A 93 -5.10 5.28 -12.10
C THR A 93 -4.78 3.92 -11.49
N ASN A 94 -5.78 3.02 -11.39
CA ASN A 94 -5.59 1.68 -10.85
C ASN A 94 -4.62 0.84 -11.68
N TYR A 95 -4.65 0.97 -13.02
CA TYR A 95 -3.71 0.29 -13.90
C TYR A 95 -2.28 0.78 -13.71
N ILE A 96 -2.07 2.10 -13.65
CA ILE A 96 -0.73 2.66 -13.45
C ILE A 96 -0.18 2.27 -12.07
N ASN A 97 -1.02 2.31 -11.02
CA ASN A 97 -0.65 1.82 -9.68
C ASN A 97 -0.28 0.34 -9.67
N THR A 98 -1.10 -0.51 -10.31
CA THR A 98 -0.85 -1.96 -10.39
C THR A 98 0.44 -2.27 -11.13
N LEU A 99 0.71 -1.58 -12.25
CA LEU A 99 1.96 -1.70 -13.00
C LEU A 99 3.15 -1.28 -12.13
N SER A 100 3.09 -0.13 -11.46
CA SER A 100 4.16 0.32 -10.56
C SER A 100 4.47 -0.70 -9.47
N PHE A 101 3.42 -1.19 -8.80
CA PHE A 101 3.56 -2.19 -7.75
C PHE A 101 4.24 -3.47 -8.26
N ILE A 102 3.79 -4.00 -9.40
CA ILE A 102 4.32 -5.24 -9.96
C ILE A 102 5.76 -5.08 -10.42
N GLU A 103 6.08 -3.98 -11.11
CA GLU A 103 7.46 -3.73 -11.55
C GLU A 103 8.40 -3.66 -10.35
N CYS A 104 8.01 -2.99 -9.27
CA CYS A 104 8.76 -2.97 -8.02
C CYS A 104 8.93 -4.38 -7.42
N CYS A 105 7.85 -5.15 -7.36
CA CYS A 105 7.83 -6.51 -6.84
C CYS A 105 8.63 -7.52 -7.68
N LEU A 106 8.94 -7.17 -8.93
CA LEU A 106 9.81 -7.91 -9.85
C LEU A 106 11.21 -7.29 -9.94
N GLY A 107 11.55 -6.29 -9.10
CA GLY A 107 12.89 -5.70 -9.05
C GLY A 107 13.17 -4.61 -10.08
N ASN A 108 12.19 -4.22 -10.90
CA ASN A 108 12.30 -3.15 -11.91
C ASN A 108 11.99 -1.78 -11.29
N PHE A 109 12.79 -1.34 -10.32
CA PHE A 109 12.52 -0.14 -9.51
C PHE A 109 12.44 1.16 -10.32
N ASP A 110 13.27 1.34 -11.34
CA ASP A 110 13.24 2.55 -12.18
C ASP A 110 11.96 2.64 -13.01
N ILE A 111 11.45 1.49 -13.47
CA ILE A 111 10.17 1.41 -14.19
C ILE A 111 9.02 1.70 -13.22
N ALA A 112 9.08 1.13 -12.01
CA ALA A 112 8.09 1.39 -10.97
C ALA A 112 8.00 2.88 -10.59
N ASP A 113 9.14 3.56 -10.42
CA ASP A 113 9.22 5.00 -10.18
C ASP A 113 8.66 5.80 -11.36
N SER A 114 8.98 5.39 -12.60
CA SER A 114 8.45 6.03 -13.81
C SER A 114 6.93 5.97 -13.89
N HIS A 115 6.32 4.84 -13.48
CA HIS A 115 4.87 4.72 -13.36
C HIS A 115 4.29 5.64 -12.29
N LEU A 116 4.89 5.72 -11.09
CA LEU A 116 4.42 6.63 -10.04
C LEU A 116 4.51 8.09 -10.45
N ASN A 117 5.63 8.50 -11.05
CA ASN A 117 5.82 9.86 -11.53
C ASN A 117 4.80 10.21 -12.63
N GLY A 118 4.61 9.31 -13.59
CA GLY A 118 3.58 9.46 -14.62
C GLY A 118 2.16 9.55 -14.04
N LEU A 119 1.87 8.77 -13.00
CA LEU A 119 0.59 8.84 -12.30
C LEU A 119 0.36 10.19 -11.64
N MET A 120 1.37 10.74 -10.94
CA MET A 120 1.24 12.04 -10.28
C MET A 120 0.97 13.14 -11.32
N LEU A 121 1.71 13.15 -12.43
CA LEU A 121 1.48 14.09 -13.53
C LEU A 121 0.06 13.96 -14.12
N TYR A 122 -0.42 12.72 -14.28
CA TYR A 122 -1.76 12.44 -14.77
C TYR A 122 -2.84 12.96 -13.81
N LEU A 123 -2.72 12.71 -12.51
CA LEU A 123 -3.66 13.20 -11.50
C LEU A 123 -3.69 14.73 -11.43
N ASP A 124 -2.52 15.38 -11.49
CA ASP A 124 -2.44 16.84 -11.52
C ASP A 124 -3.15 17.43 -12.75
N SER A 125 -2.98 16.82 -13.93
CA SER A 125 -3.63 17.26 -15.17
C SER A 125 -5.15 17.08 -15.17
N THR A 126 -5.66 16.06 -14.47
CA THR A 126 -7.09 15.73 -14.45
C THR A 126 -7.86 16.40 -13.31
N ARG A 127 -7.15 17.00 -12.34
CA ARG A 127 -7.73 17.68 -11.16
C ARG A 127 -8.66 18.84 -11.51
N GLN A 128 -8.47 19.47 -12.67
CA GLN A 128 -9.25 20.63 -13.14
C GLN A 128 -10.54 20.25 -13.91
N SER A 129 -10.74 18.96 -14.26
CA SER A 129 -11.80 18.52 -15.19
C SER A 129 -13.11 18.08 -14.50
N LEU A 130 -13.27 18.24 -13.18
CA LEU A 130 -14.26 17.51 -12.37
C LEU A 130 -15.37 18.40 -11.77
N ASP A 131 -15.94 19.33 -12.55
CA ASP A 131 -16.92 20.31 -12.05
C ASP A 131 -18.40 19.89 -12.13
N ASN A 132 -18.74 18.70 -12.65
CA ASN A 132 -20.14 18.35 -12.95
C ASN A 132 -20.77 17.22 -12.10
N ASP A 133 -20.14 16.75 -11.03
CA ASP A 133 -20.66 15.64 -10.23
C ASP A 133 -21.02 16.03 -8.79
N SER A 134 -21.89 15.23 -8.16
CA SER A 134 -22.22 15.40 -6.75
C SER A 134 -20.96 15.29 -5.89
N ILE A 135 -20.83 16.20 -4.93
CA ILE A 135 -19.65 16.34 -4.07
C ILE A 135 -19.34 15.03 -3.33
N ALA A 136 -20.36 14.33 -2.83
CA ALA A 136 -20.21 13.10 -2.05
C ALA A 136 -19.66 11.91 -2.87
N SER A 137 -20.17 11.69 -4.09
CA SER A 137 -19.67 10.60 -4.96
C SER A 137 -18.21 10.84 -5.37
N LYS A 138 -17.82 12.10 -5.59
CA LYS A 138 -16.43 12.49 -5.87
C LYS A 138 -15.51 12.23 -4.68
N GLU A 139 -15.98 12.41 -3.45
CA GLU A 139 -15.18 12.17 -2.24
C GLU A 139 -14.87 10.69 -1.98
N VAL A 140 -15.84 9.79 -2.15
CA VAL A 140 -15.63 8.34 -1.95
C VAL A 140 -14.67 7.75 -2.99
N GLU A 141 -14.88 8.08 -4.26
CA GLU A 141 -14.00 7.64 -5.35
C GLU A 141 -12.57 8.11 -5.12
N THR A 142 -12.41 9.38 -4.74
CA THR A 142 -11.10 9.96 -4.47
C THR A 142 -10.43 9.28 -3.28
N GLU A 143 -11.17 9.00 -2.20
CA GLU A 143 -10.66 8.24 -1.05
C GLU A 143 -10.15 6.86 -1.47
N MET A 144 -10.90 6.10 -2.28
CA MET A 144 -10.48 4.77 -2.73
C MET A 144 -9.23 4.80 -3.61
N ILE A 145 -9.16 5.78 -4.52
CA ILE A 145 -7.96 6.02 -5.34
C ILE A 145 -6.77 6.35 -4.45
N ASP A 146 -6.93 7.28 -3.51
CA ASP A 146 -5.87 7.69 -2.60
C ASP A 146 -5.37 6.52 -1.74
N ARG A 147 -6.28 5.68 -1.24
CA ARG A 147 -5.91 4.46 -0.49
C ARG A 147 -4.99 3.55 -1.29
N TYR A 148 -5.30 3.31 -2.57
CA TYR A 148 -4.47 2.45 -3.39
C TYR A 148 -3.10 3.10 -3.71
N ILE A 149 -3.08 4.41 -3.99
CA ILE A 149 -1.84 5.17 -4.20
C ILE A 149 -0.96 5.11 -2.95
N ILE A 150 -1.51 5.38 -1.76
CA ILE A 150 -0.78 5.35 -0.49
C ILE A 150 -0.14 3.97 -0.27
N LEU A 151 -0.90 2.89 -0.49
CA LEU A 151 -0.41 1.53 -0.33
C LEU A 151 0.78 1.26 -1.25
N VAL A 152 0.64 1.54 -2.54
CA VAL A 152 1.69 1.27 -3.54
C VAL A 152 2.91 2.15 -3.30
N CYS A 153 2.72 3.45 -3.05
CA CYS A 153 3.83 4.38 -2.81
C CYS A 153 4.65 3.99 -1.57
N ASN A 154 4.01 3.67 -0.45
CA ASN A 154 4.71 3.19 0.75
C ASN A 154 5.48 1.91 0.46
N PHE A 155 4.87 0.97 -0.27
CA PHE A 155 5.53 -0.28 -0.62
C PHE A 155 6.76 -0.08 -1.51
N VAL A 156 6.62 0.69 -2.61
CA VAL A 156 7.71 0.95 -3.56
C VAL A 156 8.89 1.63 -2.87
N GLN A 157 8.62 2.68 -2.09
CA GLN A 157 9.66 3.38 -1.36
C GLN A 157 10.35 2.51 -0.31
N SER A 158 9.60 1.62 0.35
CA SER A 158 10.14 0.67 1.32
C SER A 158 11.04 -0.39 0.67
N GLN A 159 10.63 -0.95 -0.48
CA GLN A 159 11.47 -1.94 -1.19
C GLN A 159 12.78 -1.34 -1.70
N LYS A 160 12.78 -0.09 -2.16
CA LYS A 160 14.02 0.60 -2.55
C LYS A 160 15.00 0.69 -1.39
N SER A 161 14.53 1.04 -0.19
CA SER A 161 15.37 1.05 1.01
C SER A 161 15.88 -0.34 1.39
N ARG A 162 15.03 -1.38 1.25
CA ARG A 162 15.44 -2.77 1.50
C ARG A 162 16.63 -3.18 0.64
N VAL A 163 16.61 -2.83 -0.65
CA VAL A 163 17.72 -3.11 -1.56
C VAL A 163 18.99 -2.38 -1.13
N ASP A 164 18.90 -1.10 -0.79
CA ASP A 164 20.05 -0.32 -0.32
C ASP A 164 20.64 -0.90 0.97
N ASP A 165 19.80 -1.27 1.93
CA ASP A 165 20.22 -1.90 3.18
C ASP A 165 20.85 -3.28 2.95
N PHE A 166 20.35 -4.05 1.98
CA PHE A 166 20.97 -5.30 1.55
C PHE A 166 22.39 -5.07 1.01
N LEU A 167 22.55 -4.09 0.11
CA LEU A 167 23.85 -3.76 -0.50
C LEU A 167 24.88 -3.34 0.54
N ARG A 168 24.46 -2.50 1.49
CA ARG A 168 25.28 -2.08 2.63
C ARG A 168 25.66 -3.26 3.53
N SER A 169 24.76 -4.22 3.73
CA SER A 169 25.00 -5.38 4.61
C SER A 169 25.92 -6.44 3.99
N HIS A 170 26.13 -6.43 2.67
CA HIS A 170 26.92 -7.42 1.94
C HIS A 170 28.15 -6.80 1.24
N ASP A 171 28.52 -5.55 1.57
CA ASP A 171 29.62 -4.79 0.95
C ASP A 171 29.64 -4.88 -0.59
N THR A 172 28.47 -4.92 -1.21
CA THR A 172 28.33 -5.11 -2.65
C THR A 172 28.10 -3.75 -3.32
N VAL A 173 28.98 -3.37 -4.23
CA VAL A 173 28.94 -2.05 -4.91
C VAL A 173 27.91 -2.01 -6.05
N ALA A 174 27.63 -3.15 -6.68
CA ALA A 174 26.68 -3.26 -7.77
C ALA A 174 25.33 -3.83 -7.28
N SER A 175 24.23 -3.18 -7.67
CA SER A 175 22.90 -3.71 -7.42
C SER A 175 22.72 -5.06 -8.13
N PRO A 176 22.31 -6.15 -7.43
CA PRO A 176 22.03 -7.42 -8.08
C PRO A 176 20.83 -7.35 -9.04
N PHE A 177 20.10 -6.23 -9.01
CA PHE A 177 18.98 -5.92 -9.91
C PHE A 177 19.44 -5.27 -11.23
N ASN A 178 20.71 -4.88 -11.37
CA ASN A 178 21.23 -4.24 -12.58
C ASN A 178 21.72 -5.22 -13.65
N SER A 179 21.91 -6.50 -13.30
CA SER A 179 22.40 -7.53 -14.21
C SER A 179 21.86 -8.91 -13.82
N GLY A 180 20.91 -9.43 -14.60
CA GLY A 180 20.31 -10.75 -14.41
C GLY A 180 18.83 -10.69 -14.04
N ASP A 181 18.22 -11.86 -13.84
CA ASP A 181 16.85 -11.97 -13.35
C ASP A 181 16.84 -11.74 -11.83
N PRO A 182 16.17 -10.67 -11.33
CA PRO A 182 16.09 -10.38 -9.90
C PRO A 182 15.15 -11.31 -9.12
N LEU A 183 14.26 -12.03 -9.80
CA LEU A 183 13.18 -12.77 -9.16
C LEU A 183 13.67 -13.91 -8.24
N PRO A 184 14.71 -14.69 -8.56
CA PRO A 184 15.28 -15.68 -7.64
C PRO A 184 15.83 -15.07 -6.34
N LEU A 185 16.39 -13.86 -6.41
CA LEU A 185 16.88 -13.16 -5.23
C LEU A 185 15.72 -12.67 -4.35
N ILE A 186 14.70 -12.06 -4.97
CA ILE A 186 13.48 -11.62 -4.29
C ILE A 186 12.79 -12.82 -3.62
N HIS A 187 12.68 -13.94 -4.33
CA HIS A 187 12.14 -15.19 -3.80
C HIS A 187 12.92 -15.68 -2.58
N LYS A 188 14.25 -15.74 -2.68
CA LYS A 188 15.12 -16.09 -1.56
C LYS A 188 14.89 -15.18 -0.35
N TRP A 189 14.77 -13.87 -0.55
CA TRP A 189 14.49 -12.92 0.52
C TRP A 189 13.17 -13.19 1.22
N HIS A 190 12.10 -13.46 0.46
CA HIS A 190 10.79 -13.79 1.02
C HIS A 190 10.82 -15.09 1.83
N HIS A 191 11.60 -16.08 1.41
CA HIS A 191 11.76 -17.35 2.14
C HIS A 191 12.64 -17.24 3.40
N GLN A 192 13.46 -16.20 3.50
CA GLN A 192 14.32 -15.94 4.66
C GLN A 192 13.63 -15.09 5.75
N GLU A 193 12.46 -14.52 5.46
CA GLU A 193 11.67 -13.75 6.42
C GLU A 193 11.11 -14.66 7.53
N GLU A 194 11.19 -14.23 8.79
CA GLU A 194 10.71 -14.99 9.95
C GLU A 194 9.19 -15.24 9.92
N THR A 195 8.44 -14.37 9.23
CA THR A 195 6.99 -14.56 8.99
C THR A 195 6.69 -15.72 8.03
N GLY A 196 7.70 -16.16 7.27
CA GLY A 196 7.56 -17.12 6.19
C GLY A 196 6.85 -16.56 4.94
N PRO A 197 7.00 -17.24 3.79
CA PRO A 197 6.45 -16.79 2.51
C PRO A 197 4.92 -16.78 2.48
N ALA A 198 4.27 -17.70 3.20
CA ALA A 198 2.82 -17.82 3.25
C ALA A 198 2.13 -16.55 3.79
N PHE A 199 2.75 -15.87 4.76
CA PHE A 199 2.22 -14.62 5.30
C PHE A 199 2.12 -13.53 4.22
N ARG A 200 3.21 -13.33 3.47
CA ARG A 200 3.29 -12.36 2.37
C ARG A 200 2.30 -12.68 1.24
N LEU A 201 2.21 -13.96 0.87
CA LEU A 201 1.27 -14.42 -0.16
C LEU A 201 -0.18 -14.14 0.25
N ARG A 202 -0.54 -14.42 1.52
CA ARG A 202 -1.84 -14.05 2.08
C ARG A 202 -2.07 -12.54 2.01
N THR A 203 -1.11 -11.72 2.44
CA THR A 203 -1.21 -10.25 2.39
C THR A 203 -1.45 -9.74 0.97
N VAL A 204 -0.69 -10.21 -0.03
CA VAL A 204 -0.88 -9.80 -1.44
C VAL A 204 -2.18 -10.33 -2.03
N SER A 205 -2.67 -11.49 -1.58
CA SER A 205 -3.96 -12.00 -2.01
C SER A 205 -5.12 -11.05 -1.70
N LEU A 206 -4.94 -10.11 -0.77
CA LEU A 206 -5.94 -9.11 -0.35
C LEU A 206 -5.90 -7.81 -1.17
N MET A 207 -4.82 -7.54 -1.92
CA MET A 207 -4.71 -6.32 -2.72
C MET A 207 -5.87 -6.04 -3.70
N PRO A 208 -6.53 -7.04 -4.30
CA PRO A 208 -7.67 -6.79 -5.18
C PRO A 208 -8.77 -5.90 -4.59
N PHE A 209 -8.96 -5.89 -3.27
CA PHE A 209 -10.01 -5.07 -2.64
C PHE A 209 -9.79 -3.55 -2.76
N PHE A 210 -8.55 -3.11 -3.04
CA PHE A 210 -8.26 -1.69 -3.25
C PHE A 210 -8.80 -1.17 -4.60
N PHE A 211 -8.87 -2.01 -5.62
CA PHE A 211 -9.26 -1.62 -6.98
C PHE A 211 -10.50 -2.36 -7.50
N ALA A 212 -11.07 -3.28 -6.70
CA ALA A 212 -12.33 -3.95 -6.92
C ALA A 212 -13.27 -3.83 -5.71
N PRO A 213 -13.69 -2.64 -5.25
CA PRO A 213 -14.56 -2.55 -4.08
C PRO A 213 -16.01 -2.90 -4.41
N THR A 214 -16.69 -3.56 -3.47
CA THR A 214 -18.12 -3.90 -3.52
C THR A 214 -19.06 -2.71 -3.24
N THR A 215 -18.57 -1.64 -2.61
CA THR A 215 -19.38 -0.47 -2.24
C THR A 215 -18.64 0.85 -2.48
N TRP A 216 -18.97 1.56 -3.56
CA TRP A 216 -18.50 2.95 -3.79
C TRP A 216 -19.49 4.02 -3.33
N ASP A 217 -20.64 3.59 -2.81
CA ASP A 217 -21.74 4.51 -2.51
C ASP A 217 -21.65 5.10 -1.10
N ARG A 218 -20.74 4.59 -0.26
CA ARG A 218 -20.56 5.03 1.13
C ARG A 218 -19.09 5.33 1.40
N MET A 219 -18.86 6.45 2.09
CA MET A 219 -17.54 6.79 2.60
C MET A 219 -17.07 5.72 3.61
N PRO A 220 -15.83 5.21 3.49
CA PRO A 220 -15.24 4.35 4.49
C PRO A 220 -15.31 4.94 5.91
N ALA A 221 -15.62 4.09 6.89
CA ALA A 221 -15.54 4.47 8.30
C ALA A 221 -14.07 4.60 8.76
N ASP A 222 -13.89 5.23 9.92
CA ASP A 222 -12.62 5.19 10.65
C ASP A 222 -12.31 3.76 11.11
N ILE A 223 -11.02 3.46 11.18
CA ILE A 223 -10.48 2.13 11.49
C ILE A 223 -9.87 2.12 12.89
N ASP A 224 -9.68 0.95 13.48
CA ASP A 224 -8.88 0.83 14.70
C ASP A 224 -7.37 0.86 14.38
N ALA A 225 -6.72 1.96 14.73
CA ALA A 225 -5.32 2.23 14.42
C ALA A 225 -4.34 1.33 15.20
N ARG A 226 -4.77 0.60 16.24
CA ARG A 226 -3.89 -0.16 17.13
C ARG A 226 -2.97 -1.13 16.39
N ALA A 227 -3.49 -1.88 15.42
CA ALA A 227 -2.69 -2.85 14.66
C ALA A 227 -1.54 -2.18 13.88
N ILE A 228 -1.83 -1.05 13.23
CA ILE A 228 -0.85 -0.27 12.48
C ILE A 228 0.18 0.36 13.41
N ILE A 229 -0.25 0.95 14.53
CA ILE A 229 0.64 1.57 15.52
C ILE A 229 1.59 0.52 16.11
N ASN A 230 1.07 -0.65 16.51
CA ASN A 230 1.87 -1.71 17.09
C ASN A 230 2.92 -2.24 16.09
N ALA A 231 2.52 -2.42 14.83
CA ALA A 231 3.46 -2.82 13.78
C ALA A 231 4.52 -1.74 13.50
N LEU A 232 4.14 -0.46 13.56
CA LEU A 232 5.07 0.66 13.43
C LEU A 232 6.06 0.71 14.59
N GLN A 233 5.60 0.59 15.84
CA GLN A 233 6.44 0.57 17.03
C GLN A 233 7.49 -0.54 16.96
N GLN A 234 7.09 -1.75 16.56
CA GLN A 234 8.01 -2.86 16.38
C GLN A 234 9.05 -2.57 15.29
N THR A 235 8.61 -1.96 14.19
CA THR A 235 9.49 -1.57 13.07
C THR A 235 10.50 -0.50 13.52
N THR A 236 10.05 0.53 14.22
CA THR A 236 10.88 1.57 14.84
C THR A 236 11.92 0.97 15.78
N TYR A 237 11.48 0.07 16.68
CA TYR A 237 12.37 -0.56 17.65
C TYR A 237 13.48 -1.35 16.94
N LEU A 238 13.12 -2.21 15.99
CA LEU A 238 14.09 -3.04 15.26
C LEU A 238 15.04 -2.21 14.41
N HIS A 239 14.53 -1.16 13.77
CA HIS A 239 15.35 -0.23 13.00
C HIS A 239 16.32 0.55 13.89
N GLY A 240 15.87 0.98 15.07
CA GLY A 240 16.68 1.69 16.06
C GLY A 240 17.85 0.88 16.61
N LEU A 241 17.83 -0.46 16.50
CA LEU A 241 18.96 -1.31 16.90
C LEU A 241 20.24 -0.99 16.10
N ARG A 242 20.14 -0.44 14.88
CA ARG A 242 21.30 -0.04 14.06
C ARG A 242 22.14 1.08 14.69
N TYR A 243 21.57 1.84 15.61
CA TYR A 243 22.22 2.97 16.28
C TYR A 243 22.71 2.63 17.69
N ARG A 244 22.50 1.39 18.17
CA ARG A 244 23.03 0.95 19.45
C ARG A 244 24.46 0.44 19.22
N ASN A 245 25.43 1.15 19.78
CA ASN A 245 26.89 1.00 19.59
C ASN A 245 27.49 -0.34 20.04
N GLU A 246 27.08 -1.46 19.45
CA GLU A 246 27.78 -2.74 19.59
C GLU A 246 28.41 -3.06 18.23
N LEU A 247 29.74 -3.29 18.21
CA LEU A 247 30.65 -3.77 17.14
C LEU A 247 30.18 -3.71 15.66
N VAL A 248 31.09 -3.37 14.74
CA VAL A 248 30.81 -3.27 13.29
C VAL A 248 30.09 -4.51 12.72
N ASP A 249 30.42 -5.71 13.20
CA ASP A 249 29.79 -6.99 12.81
C ASP A 249 28.32 -7.15 13.28
N THR A 250 27.93 -6.45 14.34
CA THR A 250 26.54 -6.38 14.82
C THR A 250 25.72 -5.34 14.06
N VAL A 251 26.34 -4.28 13.51
CA VAL A 251 25.65 -3.20 12.76
C VAL A 251 25.18 -3.67 11.37
N THR A 252 26.01 -4.42 10.64
CA THR A 252 25.63 -5.05 9.35
C THR A 252 24.48 -6.05 9.55
N ASN A 253 24.56 -6.88 10.58
CA ASN A 253 23.46 -7.77 10.97
C ASN A 253 22.19 -7.00 11.42
N ALA A 254 22.34 -5.85 12.09
CA ALA A 254 21.23 -5.05 12.58
C ALA A 254 20.49 -4.31 11.45
N THR A 255 21.19 -3.87 10.41
CA THR A 255 20.60 -3.14 9.27
C THR A 255 19.64 -4.04 8.49
N TRP A 256 19.99 -5.31 8.30
CA TRP A 256 19.10 -6.28 7.66
C TRP A 256 17.98 -6.82 8.57
N LYS A 257 18.08 -6.63 9.89
CA LYS A 257 17.20 -7.25 10.89
C LYS A 257 15.73 -6.82 10.78
N VAL A 258 15.47 -5.54 10.47
CA VAL A 258 14.09 -5.03 10.29
C VAL A 258 13.37 -5.73 9.13
N TRP A 259 14.11 -6.10 8.09
CA TRP A 259 13.61 -6.81 6.91
C TRP A 259 13.46 -8.32 7.21
N LYS A 260 14.51 -8.94 7.76
CA LYS A 260 14.53 -10.39 8.04
C LYS A 260 13.49 -10.82 9.09
N SER A 261 13.24 -10.00 10.11
CA SER A 261 12.21 -10.27 11.14
C SER A 261 10.77 -10.24 10.61
N GLY A 262 10.57 -9.79 9.37
CA GLY A 262 9.26 -9.58 8.78
C GLY A 262 8.50 -8.40 9.37
N SER A 263 9.15 -7.48 10.11
CA SER A 263 8.47 -6.31 10.67
C SER A 263 7.87 -5.42 9.58
N ALA A 264 8.62 -5.19 8.49
CA ALA A 264 8.13 -4.40 7.36
C ALA A 264 6.92 -5.04 6.67
N VAL A 265 6.90 -6.36 6.48
CA VAL A 265 5.75 -7.05 5.88
C VAL A 265 4.54 -7.11 6.83
N LYS A 266 4.76 -7.18 8.15
CA LYS A 266 3.69 -7.05 9.15
C LYS A 266 3.05 -5.66 9.12
N LEU A 267 3.85 -4.60 8.99
CA LEU A 267 3.32 -3.24 8.84
C LEU A 267 2.54 -3.08 7.53
N PHE A 268 3.05 -3.64 6.43
CA PHE A 268 2.32 -3.67 5.15
C PHE A 268 1.00 -4.47 5.26
N SER A 269 1.00 -5.61 5.97
CA SER A 269 -0.22 -6.36 6.25
C SER A 269 -1.21 -5.54 7.07
N ALA A 270 -0.76 -4.83 8.11
CA ALA A 270 -1.63 -4.00 8.93
C ALA A 270 -2.30 -2.87 8.12
N PHE A 271 -1.62 -2.29 7.12
CA PHE A 271 -2.26 -1.35 6.19
C PHE A 271 -3.38 -2.01 5.40
N ILE A 272 -3.15 -3.23 4.88
CA ILE A 272 -4.16 -3.95 4.11
C ILE A 272 -5.32 -4.38 5.02
N ASP A 273 -5.03 -4.96 6.18
CA ASP A 273 -6.04 -5.42 7.14
C ASP A 273 -6.92 -4.25 7.61
N GLY A 274 -6.33 -3.09 7.90
CA GLY A 274 -7.10 -1.88 8.20
C GLY A 274 -7.96 -1.38 7.03
N HIS A 275 -7.56 -1.60 5.78
CA HIS A 275 -8.46 -1.33 4.64
C HIS A 275 -9.60 -2.35 4.59
N MET A 276 -9.33 -3.60 4.95
CA MET A 276 -10.33 -4.66 4.96
C MET A 276 -11.42 -4.47 6.01
N GLU A 277 -11.15 -3.75 7.11
CA GLU A 277 -12.15 -3.42 8.14
C GLU A 277 -13.40 -2.71 7.58
N ILE A 278 -13.28 -2.02 6.44
CA ILE A 278 -14.42 -1.36 5.78
C ILE A 278 -15.47 -2.37 5.29
N PHE A 279 -15.04 -3.60 4.98
CA PHE A 279 -15.91 -4.65 4.46
C PHE A 279 -16.44 -5.57 5.56
N SER A 280 -15.99 -5.41 6.80
CA SER A 280 -16.47 -6.20 7.93
C SER A 280 -17.83 -5.66 8.39
N ASP A 281 -18.89 -6.43 8.22
CA ASP A 281 -20.26 -6.13 8.69
C ASP A 281 -20.42 -6.13 10.23
N VAL A 282 -19.31 -5.96 10.97
CA VAL A 282 -19.35 -5.94 12.43
C VAL A 282 -19.95 -4.60 12.86
N GLU A 283 -21.23 -4.65 13.24
CA GLU A 283 -21.89 -3.57 13.98
C GLU A 283 -20.95 -3.12 15.10
N GLN A 284 -20.54 -1.85 15.08
CA GLN A 284 -19.75 -1.30 16.18
C GLN A 284 -20.56 -1.51 17.46
N PRO A 285 -19.99 -2.13 18.51
CA PRO A 285 -20.71 -2.39 19.73
C PRO A 285 -21.26 -1.06 20.28
N SER A 286 -22.58 -1.02 20.47
CA SER A 286 -23.28 0.12 21.06
C SER A 286 -22.59 0.54 22.35
N SER A 287 -22.28 1.84 22.45
CA SER A 287 -21.46 2.48 23.49
C SER A 287 -22.04 2.48 24.92
N ASP A 288 -22.99 1.60 25.24
CA ASP A 288 -23.72 1.61 26.53
C ASP A 288 -23.10 0.67 27.59
N GLY A 289 -21.99 0.00 27.28
CA GLY A 289 -21.22 -0.76 28.25
C GLY A 289 -20.05 0.06 28.81
N ILE A 290 -19.89 0.06 30.14
CA ILE A 290 -18.68 0.55 30.81
C ILE A 290 -17.51 -0.37 30.39
N GLN A 291 -16.88 -0.07 29.25
CA GLN A 291 -15.60 -0.66 28.87
C GLN A 291 -14.48 0.14 29.56
N ASP A 292 -13.52 -0.59 30.13
CA ASP A 292 -12.29 -0.01 30.66
C ASP A 292 -11.60 0.86 29.59
N ASP A 293 -11.01 1.98 30.01
CA ASP A 293 -10.44 2.99 29.09
C ASP A 293 -9.27 2.43 28.25
N GLU A 294 -8.65 1.32 28.67
CA GLU A 294 -7.60 0.61 27.92
C GLU A 294 -8.12 -0.22 26.73
N ASP A 295 -9.39 -0.65 26.72
CA ASP A 295 -9.95 -1.49 25.66
C ASP A 295 -10.60 -0.70 24.53
N ARG A 296 -10.72 0.63 24.69
CA ARG A 296 -11.35 1.50 23.68
C ARG A 296 -10.52 1.52 22.38
N PRO A 297 -11.17 1.39 21.21
CA PRO A 297 -10.48 1.44 19.93
C PRO A 297 -9.87 2.82 19.69
N ILE A 298 -8.67 2.85 19.09
CA ILE A 298 -8.02 4.09 18.71
C ILE A 298 -8.46 4.42 17.28
N LEU A 299 -9.53 5.18 17.13
CA LEU A 299 -10.09 5.47 15.82
C LEU A 299 -9.25 6.49 15.04
N SER A 300 -9.04 6.23 13.76
CA SER A 300 -8.38 7.14 12.83
C SER A 300 -8.85 6.86 11.40
N SER A 301 -8.78 7.87 10.53
CA SER A 301 -8.96 7.63 9.11
C SER A 301 -7.79 6.80 8.59
N TRP A 302 -8.07 5.83 7.70
CA TRP A 302 -7.01 5.01 7.13
C TRP A 302 -5.99 5.84 6.35
N SER A 303 -6.48 6.79 5.53
CA SER A 303 -5.63 7.60 4.65
C SER A 303 -4.74 8.55 5.43
N GLY A 304 -5.28 9.24 6.44
CA GLY A 304 -4.50 10.11 7.32
C GLY A 304 -3.44 9.32 8.10
N LEU A 305 -3.83 8.19 8.69
CA LEU A 305 -2.91 7.32 9.44
C LEU A 305 -1.78 6.79 8.55
N CYS A 306 -2.09 6.18 7.41
CA CYS A 306 -1.08 5.55 6.54
C CYS A 306 -0.14 6.59 5.90
N VAL A 307 -0.65 7.79 5.58
CA VAL A 307 0.21 8.91 5.16
C VAL A 307 1.14 9.35 6.30
N GLY A 308 0.62 9.54 7.51
CA GLY A 308 1.43 9.92 8.67
C GLY A 308 2.52 8.89 8.99
N VAL A 309 2.18 7.60 8.92
CA VAL A 309 3.15 6.50 9.05
C VAL A 309 4.21 6.59 7.96
N GLY A 310 3.81 6.72 6.69
CA GLY A 310 4.74 6.82 5.56
C GLY A 310 5.70 8.00 5.68
N MET A 311 5.19 9.17 6.10
CA MET A 311 6.02 10.35 6.40
C MET A 311 7.00 10.06 7.52
N TYR A 312 6.56 9.47 8.63
CA TYR A 312 7.44 9.10 9.75
C TYR A 312 8.55 8.10 9.32
N LEU A 313 8.22 7.09 8.53
CA LEU A 313 9.20 6.14 7.99
C LEU A 313 10.24 6.82 7.10
N ALA A 314 9.82 7.82 6.31
CA ALA A 314 10.69 8.57 5.40
C ALA A 314 11.56 9.60 6.12
N THR A 315 10.95 10.47 6.94
CA THR A 315 11.62 11.66 7.50
C THR A 315 12.27 11.40 8.86
N VAL A 316 11.62 10.61 9.73
CA VAL A 316 12.13 10.37 11.09
C VAL A 316 13.06 9.16 11.12
N LEU A 317 12.64 8.03 10.54
CA LEU A 317 13.46 6.82 10.53
C LEU A 317 14.47 6.77 9.38
N GLY A 318 14.25 7.52 8.29
CA GLY A 318 15.07 7.40 7.08
C GLY A 318 15.09 5.98 6.52
N MET A 319 14.00 5.21 6.71
CA MET A 319 13.87 3.82 6.28
C MET A 319 12.99 3.65 5.03
N SER A 320 12.33 4.72 4.59
CA SER A 320 11.61 4.77 3.32
C SER A 320 12.38 5.61 2.30
N ASN A 321 12.20 5.30 1.01
CA ASN A 321 12.80 6.03 -0.11
C ASN A 321 14.33 6.19 0.00
N ARG A 322 15.04 5.19 0.52
CA ARG A 322 16.50 5.22 0.74
C ARG A 322 16.97 6.34 1.69
N GLY A 323 16.06 6.92 2.47
CA GLY A 323 16.31 8.12 3.27
C GLY A 323 16.45 9.40 2.45
N LEU A 324 16.14 9.36 1.14
CA LEU A 324 16.11 10.54 0.29
C LEU A 324 14.80 11.31 0.48
N PRO A 325 14.82 12.64 0.27
CA PRO A 325 13.62 13.46 0.27
C PRO A 325 12.54 12.88 -0.64
N PRO A 326 11.26 12.97 -0.27
CA PRO A 326 10.16 12.55 -1.12
C PRO A 326 10.21 13.26 -2.48
N VAL A 327 9.89 12.54 -3.57
CA VAL A 327 9.76 13.15 -4.90
C VAL A 327 8.70 14.25 -4.85
N THR A 328 9.01 15.45 -5.33
CA THR A 328 8.22 16.68 -5.10
C THR A 328 6.73 16.54 -5.43
N GLN A 329 6.39 15.90 -6.56
CA GLN A 329 5.00 15.71 -6.98
C GLN A 329 4.26 14.70 -6.10
N LEU A 330 4.89 13.55 -5.83
CA LEU A 330 4.34 12.54 -4.92
C LEU A 330 4.16 13.10 -3.50
N HIS A 331 5.13 13.88 -3.04
CA HIS A 331 5.08 14.56 -1.75
C HIS A 331 3.91 15.54 -1.68
N TYR A 332 3.72 16.36 -2.72
CA TYR A 332 2.60 17.28 -2.81
C TYR A 332 1.25 16.56 -2.79
N HIS A 333 1.12 15.43 -3.49
CA HIS A 333 -0.09 14.60 -3.43
C HIS A 333 -0.34 14.05 -2.02
N THR A 334 0.69 13.48 -1.39
CA THR A 334 0.64 12.97 0.00
C THR A 334 0.22 14.06 0.99
N LEU A 335 0.80 15.26 0.90
CA LEU A 335 0.42 16.40 1.74
C LEU A 335 -1.02 16.86 1.48
N ASN A 336 -1.50 16.82 0.24
CA ASN A 336 -2.89 17.15 -0.08
C ASN A 336 -3.88 16.14 0.49
N ILE A 337 -3.52 14.86 0.56
CA ILE A 337 -4.34 13.85 1.26
C ILE A 337 -4.42 14.19 2.74
N LEU A 338 -3.27 14.40 3.39
CA LEU A 338 -3.22 14.73 4.82
C LEU A 338 -3.98 16.02 5.13
N LYS A 339 -3.81 17.06 4.32
CA LYS A 339 -4.54 18.33 4.47
C LYS A 339 -6.06 18.12 4.44
N ARG A 340 -6.57 17.37 3.44
CA ARG A 340 -8.00 17.08 3.33
C ARG A 340 -8.52 16.27 4.52
N ASP A 341 -7.72 15.33 4.99
CA ASP A 341 -8.04 14.53 6.17
C ASP A 341 -8.16 15.39 7.44
N MET A 342 -7.18 16.27 7.67
CA MET A 342 -7.19 17.23 8.77
C MET A 342 -8.39 18.18 8.71
N GLU A 343 -8.72 18.70 7.52
CA GLU A 343 -9.88 19.58 7.32
C GLU A 343 -11.19 18.87 7.66
N LYS A 344 -11.32 17.57 7.34
CA LYS A 344 -12.47 16.75 7.75
C LYS A 344 -12.54 16.58 9.27
N GLY A 345 -11.40 16.28 9.91
CA GLY A 345 -11.30 16.15 11.36
C GLY A 345 -11.65 17.45 12.11
N LEU A 346 -11.18 18.60 11.62
CA LEU A 346 -11.47 19.91 12.19
C LEU A 346 -12.98 20.24 12.14
N ARG A 347 -13.64 19.99 11.00
CA ARG A 347 -15.10 20.17 10.88
C ARG A 347 -15.89 19.27 11.84
N PHE A 348 -15.35 18.13 12.21
CA PHE A 348 -15.95 17.22 13.19
C PHE A 348 -15.75 17.73 14.62
N LEU A 349 -14.56 18.26 14.93
CA LEU A 349 -14.25 18.90 16.22
C LEU A 349 -15.08 20.17 16.45
N ASP A 350 -15.30 21.00 15.42
CA ASP A 350 -16.18 22.18 15.54
C ASP A 350 -17.64 21.80 15.85
N LYS A 351 -18.05 20.57 15.49
CA LYS A 351 -19.38 20.01 15.78
C LYS A 351 -19.45 19.27 17.12
N MET A 352 -18.32 18.79 17.65
CA MET A 352 -18.24 18.12 18.95
C MET A 352 -17.80 19.10 20.04
N LYS A 353 -18.66 19.35 21.03
CA LYS A 353 -18.22 19.94 22.30
C LYS A 353 -17.24 18.98 22.99
N MET A 354 -15.96 19.35 22.94
CA MET A 354 -14.78 18.72 23.53
C MET A 354 -15.04 17.56 24.51
N THR A 355 -14.75 16.32 24.10
CA THR A 355 -14.44 15.18 25.00
C THR A 355 -13.89 13.98 24.20
N SER A 356 -12.79 14.12 23.46
CA SER A 356 -11.85 13.00 23.18
C SER A 356 -10.64 13.49 22.35
N PRO A 357 -9.39 13.16 22.72
CA PRO A 357 -8.22 13.43 21.90
C PRO A 357 -8.01 12.30 20.86
N VAL A 358 -8.31 12.58 19.60
CA VAL A 358 -8.06 11.66 18.47
C VAL A 358 -6.57 11.62 18.13
N LEU A 359 -6.00 10.42 17.92
CA LEU A 359 -4.59 10.14 17.64
C LEU A 359 -3.98 10.94 16.47
N CYS A 360 -4.80 11.37 15.49
CA CYS A 360 -4.37 12.31 14.45
C CYS A 360 -3.77 13.58 15.06
N GLN A 361 -4.23 14.03 16.23
CA GLN A 361 -3.65 15.17 16.94
C GLN A 361 -2.20 14.91 17.38
N TRP A 362 -1.83 13.68 17.72
CA TRP A 362 -0.49 13.33 18.21
C TRP A 362 0.54 13.22 17.09
N VAL A 363 0.23 12.44 16.04
CA VAL A 363 1.13 12.27 14.89
C VAL A 363 1.27 13.58 14.13
N THR A 364 0.19 14.34 13.99
CA THR A 364 0.18 15.60 13.25
C THR A 364 0.80 16.75 14.04
N ARG A 365 0.57 16.87 15.37
CA ARG A 365 1.33 17.84 16.17
C ARG A 365 2.81 17.53 16.13
N TYR A 366 3.22 16.27 16.31
CA TYR A 366 4.64 15.93 16.32
C TYR A 366 5.34 16.21 14.98
N LEU A 367 4.67 15.96 13.85
CA LEU A 367 5.22 16.25 12.52
C LEU A 367 5.18 17.75 12.16
N ILE A 368 4.12 18.48 12.52
CA ILE A 368 4.01 19.93 12.24
C ILE A 368 5.01 20.73 13.08
N THR A 369 5.18 20.42 14.38
CA THR A 369 6.10 21.18 15.23
C THR A 369 7.54 21.05 14.75
N ARG A 370 7.95 19.88 14.23
CA ARG A 370 9.30 19.70 13.67
C ARG A 370 9.49 20.37 12.30
N TYR A 371 8.50 20.33 11.42
CA TYR A 371 8.62 20.92 10.09
C TYR A 371 8.67 22.46 10.12
N VAL A 372 8.01 23.09 11.11
CA VAL A 372 8.04 24.55 11.31
C VAL A 372 9.34 25.00 11.99
N GLU A 373 9.96 24.16 12.82
CA GLU A 373 11.24 24.47 13.46
C GLU A 373 12.45 24.34 12.50
N GLU A 374 12.35 23.53 11.44
CA GLU A 374 13.42 23.34 10.45
C GLU A 374 13.38 24.34 9.26
N GLU A 375 12.32 25.12 9.08
CA GLU A 375 12.24 26.23 8.09
C GLU A 375 12.63 27.62 8.66
N GLN A 376 13.15 27.69 9.89
CA GLN A 376 13.62 28.94 10.52
C GLN A 376 15.12 28.98 10.86
N ILE A 377 15.97 28.18 10.20
CA ILE A 377 17.44 28.27 10.33
C ILE A 377 18.11 28.55 8.98
#